data_AF-A0A317AHM5-F1
#
_entry.id   AF-A0A317AHM5-F1
#
_cell.length_a   1.000
_cell.length_b   1.000
_cell.length_c   1.000
_cell.angle_alpha   90.00
_cell.angle_beta   90.00
_cell.angle_gamma   90.00
#
_symmetry.space_group_name_H-M   'P 1'
#
loop_
_entity.id
_entity.type
_entity.pdbx_description
1 polymer ?
#
loop_
_entity_poly.entity_id
_entity_poly.type
_entity_poly.pdbx_seq_one_letter_code
_entity_poly.pdbx_strand_id
1 'polypeptide(L)'
;MRNDCQRWVDEFSDKHWTNGNRSRVKKNMVQINLKLGQLYDVRYVNEPENGEKRLVEAVESALKEQQRRETEGVKEGEGPWMNDEEMGGTLEALATHYEQFDSHYLATPLFVKALQLCPPNSCHGVVLMNNISTCLAQQTPPSSSAPTLSSAPTDFPVSNSAPRALLIDQARTWATRALAHAAQIKAPDRTDECDVGCAVATHNLGEFFEMQGKTDEARQKYEEAMTLSKKIKFAEGVNNARLGIKRLKESKA
;
A
#
# COMPACT_ATOMS: atom_id res chain seq x y z
N MET A 1 20.50 -10.74 3.52
CA MET A 1 20.90 -10.02 4.75
C MET A 1 22.41 -10.14 4.90
N ARG A 2 23.15 -9.14 5.43
CA ARG A 2 24.56 -9.39 5.80
C ARG A 2 24.58 -10.57 6.77
N ASN A 3 25.37 -11.60 6.47
CA ASN A 3 25.49 -12.79 7.30
C ASN A 3 25.71 -12.44 8.77
N ASP A 4 26.37 -11.32 9.06
CA ASP A 4 26.71 -10.87 10.41
C ASP A 4 25.49 -10.54 11.30
N CYS A 5 24.44 -9.90 10.78
CA CYS A 5 23.28 -9.54 11.61
C CYS A 5 22.38 -10.74 11.89
N GLN A 6 22.13 -11.57 10.86
CA GLN A 6 21.36 -12.81 11.04
C GLN A 6 22.08 -13.76 11.99
N ARG A 7 23.39 -13.98 11.76
CA ARG A 7 24.23 -14.78 12.65
C ARG A 7 24.23 -14.23 14.07
N TRP A 8 24.28 -12.90 14.24
CA TRP A 8 24.19 -12.31 15.56
C TRP A 8 22.86 -12.65 16.27
N VAL A 9 21.75 -12.57 15.54
CA VAL A 9 20.44 -12.92 16.10
C VAL A 9 20.37 -14.39 16.48
N ASP A 10 20.88 -15.28 15.62
CA ASP A 10 20.79 -16.72 15.82
C ASP A 10 21.71 -17.21 16.95
N GLU A 11 22.92 -16.65 17.07
CA GLU A 11 23.95 -17.13 18.00
C GLU A 11 24.00 -16.37 19.33
N PHE A 12 23.54 -15.12 19.38
CA PHE A 12 23.76 -14.25 20.53
C PHE A 12 22.51 -13.53 21.05
N SER A 13 21.37 -13.54 20.35
CA SER A 13 20.21 -12.71 20.77
C SER A 13 19.60 -13.11 22.11
N ASP A 14 19.76 -14.37 22.53
CA ASP A 14 19.32 -14.92 23.80
C ASP A 14 19.95 -14.20 25.01
N LYS A 15 21.17 -13.68 24.86
CA LYS A 15 21.87 -12.92 25.91
C LYS A 15 21.44 -11.46 25.99
N HIS A 16 20.58 -11.01 25.07
CA HIS A 16 20.23 -9.60 24.88
C HIS A 16 18.74 -9.29 25.07
N TRP A 17 18.02 -10.15 25.80
CA TRP A 17 16.63 -9.90 26.19
C TRP A 17 16.46 -8.71 27.15
N THR A 18 17.44 -8.45 28.01
CA THR A 18 17.32 -7.49 29.13
C THR A 18 18.02 -6.15 28.91
N ASN A 19 18.61 -5.93 27.74
CA ASN A 19 19.35 -4.69 27.42
C ASN A 19 18.89 -4.03 26.12
N GLY A 20 17.80 -4.50 25.52
CA GLY A 20 17.19 -3.94 24.32
C GLY A 20 17.99 -4.09 23.03
N ASN A 21 19.21 -4.64 23.07
CA ASN A 21 20.04 -4.80 21.88
C ASN A 21 19.38 -5.74 20.86
N ARG A 22 18.70 -6.80 21.33
CA ARG A 22 17.95 -7.72 20.45
C ARG A 22 16.91 -6.96 19.63
N SER A 23 16.09 -6.14 20.28
CA SER A 23 15.05 -5.32 19.62
C SER A 23 15.66 -4.36 18.62
N ARG A 24 16.76 -3.69 18.99
CA ARG A 24 17.46 -2.76 18.09
C ARG A 24 18.00 -3.45 16.85
N VAL A 25 18.67 -4.60 17.01
CA VAL A 25 19.23 -5.35 15.88
C VAL A 25 18.12 -5.86 14.96
N LYS A 26 17.05 -6.44 15.51
CA LYS A 26 15.90 -6.89 14.72
C LYS A 26 15.24 -5.75 13.95
N LYS A 27 15.03 -4.59 14.58
CA LYS A 27 14.46 -3.41 13.92
C LYS A 27 15.36 -2.93 12.78
N ASN A 28 16.68 -2.88 12.99
CA ASN A 28 17.63 -2.54 11.93
C ASN A 28 17.61 -3.57 10.79
N MET A 29 17.45 -4.86 11.07
CA MET A 29 17.31 -5.88 10.01
C MET A 29 16.06 -5.66 9.16
N VAL A 30 14.92 -5.32 9.77
CA VAL A 30 13.69 -4.95 9.04
C VAL A 30 13.96 -3.74 8.14
N GLN A 31 14.55 -2.67 8.67
CA GLN A 31 14.85 -1.46 7.91
C GLN A 31 15.84 -1.70 6.75
N ILE A 32 16.85 -2.54 6.95
CA ILE A 32 17.80 -2.92 5.90
C ILE A 32 17.09 -3.72 4.80
N ASN A 33 16.24 -4.69 5.17
CA ASN A 33 15.47 -5.45 4.21
C ASN A 33 14.49 -4.56 3.42
N LEU A 34 13.82 -3.61 4.07
CA LEU A 34 13.00 -2.60 3.38
C LEU A 34 13.80 -1.83 2.34
N LYS A 35 14.98 -1.30 2.74
CA LYS A 35 15.78 -0.50 1.83
C LYS A 35 16.34 -1.32 0.67
N LEU A 36 16.78 -2.55 0.93
CA LEU A 36 17.23 -3.47 -0.12
C LEU A 36 16.09 -3.80 -1.09
N GLY A 37 14.90 -4.09 -0.56
CA GLY A 37 13.70 -4.35 -1.35
C GLY A 37 13.40 -3.22 -2.33
N GLN A 38 13.26 -2.01 -1.81
CA GLN A 38 13.04 -0.81 -2.62
C GLN A 38 14.13 -0.55 -3.65
N LEU A 39 15.40 -0.87 -3.34
CA LEU A 39 16.51 -0.70 -4.29
C LEU A 39 16.45 -1.72 -5.42
N TYR A 40 16.05 -2.96 -5.15
CA TYR A 40 15.87 -4.00 -6.17
C TYR A 40 14.76 -3.65 -7.16
N ASP A 41 13.70 -2.98 -6.69
CA ASP A 41 12.55 -2.56 -7.49
C ASP A 41 12.84 -1.33 -8.38
N VAL A 42 13.93 -0.61 -8.13
CA VAL A 42 14.32 0.53 -8.96
C VAL A 42 14.60 0.03 -10.38
N ARG A 43 14.07 0.75 -11.38
CA ARG A 43 14.22 0.50 -12.82
C ARG A 43 15.64 0.14 -13.29
N TYR A 44 16.67 0.63 -12.63
CA TYR A 44 18.07 0.39 -12.97
C TYR A 44 18.63 -0.93 -12.44
N VAL A 45 18.10 -1.43 -11.31
CA VAL A 45 18.47 -2.74 -10.75
C VAL A 45 17.55 -3.81 -11.32
N ASN A 46 16.23 -3.57 -11.26
CA ASN A 46 15.20 -4.39 -11.90
C ASN A 46 15.31 -5.88 -11.57
N GLU A 47 15.42 -6.20 -10.27
CA GLU A 47 15.41 -7.57 -9.75
C GLU A 47 14.21 -7.78 -8.81
N PRO A 48 12.97 -7.74 -9.33
CA PRO A 48 11.77 -7.74 -8.52
C PRO A 48 11.63 -8.97 -7.62
N GLU A 49 12.11 -10.16 -8.04
CA GLU A 49 12.04 -11.35 -7.19
C GLU A 49 12.93 -11.21 -5.94
N ASN A 50 14.09 -10.55 -6.09
CA ASN A 50 14.94 -10.23 -4.94
C ASN A 50 14.30 -9.13 -4.08
N GLY A 51 13.66 -8.15 -4.71
CA GLY A 51 12.85 -7.11 -4.06
C GLY A 51 11.79 -7.70 -3.14
N GLU A 52 10.91 -8.53 -3.72
CA GLU A 52 9.83 -9.24 -3.02
C GLU A 52 10.39 -10.02 -1.83
N LYS A 53 11.42 -10.84 -2.06
CA LYS A 53 12.02 -11.66 -1.01
C LYS A 53 12.49 -10.82 0.18
N ARG A 54 13.08 -9.65 -0.06
CA ARG A 54 13.54 -8.76 1.03
C ARG A 54 12.34 -8.12 1.75
N LEU A 55 11.34 -7.64 1.02
CA LEU A 55 10.17 -6.97 1.59
C LEU A 55 9.29 -7.93 2.40
N VAL A 56 9.08 -9.15 1.90
CA VAL A 56 8.38 -10.22 2.64
C VAL A 56 9.13 -10.55 3.93
N GLU A 57 10.46 -10.69 3.88
CA GLU A 57 11.27 -10.94 5.08
C GLU A 57 11.18 -9.79 6.09
N ALA A 58 11.08 -8.53 5.63
CA ALA A 58 10.86 -7.37 6.49
C ALA A 58 9.51 -7.43 7.19
N VAL A 59 8.42 -7.59 6.44
CA VAL A 59 7.04 -7.64 6.98
C VAL A 59 6.86 -8.83 7.92
N GLU A 60 7.30 -10.02 7.53
CA GLU A 60 7.20 -11.20 8.38
C GLU A 60 7.98 -11.04 9.68
N SER A 61 9.21 -10.51 9.61
CA SER A 61 10.03 -10.29 10.82
C SER A 61 9.39 -9.28 11.76
N ALA A 62 8.79 -8.21 11.19
CA ALA A 62 8.10 -7.18 11.95
C ALA A 62 6.86 -7.74 12.66
N LEU A 63 6.00 -8.44 11.93
CA LEU A 63 4.76 -9.03 12.45
C LEU A 63 5.03 -10.18 13.43
N LYS A 64 6.02 -11.05 13.17
CA LYS A 64 6.38 -12.14 14.09
C LYS A 64 6.84 -11.61 15.44
N GLU A 65 7.66 -10.55 15.46
CA GLU A 65 8.10 -9.96 16.73
C GLU A 65 6.97 -9.18 17.44
N GLN A 66 6.09 -8.52 16.69
CA GLN A 66 4.90 -7.88 17.26
C GLN A 66 3.97 -8.92 17.90
N GLN A 67 3.62 -9.99 17.17
CA GLN A 67 2.78 -11.07 17.67
C GLN A 67 3.37 -11.69 18.93
N ARG A 68 4.68 -11.93 18.96
CA ARG A 68 5.37 -12.46 20.14
C ARG A 68 5.19 -11.54 21.35
N ARG A 69 5.35 -10.23 21.17
CA ARG A 69 5.17 -9.24 22.25
C ARG A 69 3.72 -9.18 22.74
N GLU A 70 2.76 -9.36 21.85
CA GLU A 70 1.33 -9.40 22.19
C GLU A 70 0.98 -10.69 22.96
N THR A 71 1.57 -11.84 22.60
CA THR A 71 1.25 -13.13 23.23
C THR A 71 2.04 -13.42 24.50
N GLU A 72 3.33 -13.10 24.51
CA GLU A 72 4.24 -13.42 25.62
C GLU A 72 4.49 -12.21 26.54
N GLY A 73 4.09 -11.02 26.11
CA GLY A 73 4.47 -9.77 26.76
C GLY A 73 5.87 -9.29 26.36
N VAL A 74 6.14 -8.03 26.72
CA VAL A 74 7.47 -7.41 26.60
C VAL A 74 8.29 -7.78 27.83
N LYS A 75 9.47 -8.37 27.62
CA LYS A 75 10.34 -8.77 28.73
C LYS A 75 11.02 -7.54 29.35
N GLU A 76 11.39 -7.64 30.63
CA GLU A 76 12.10 -6.57 31.31
C GLU A 76 13.40 -6.21 30.58
N GLY A 77 13.59 -4.92 30.27
CA GLY A 77 14.77 -4.43 29.56
C GLY A 77 14.78 -4.67 28.05
N GLU A 78 13.73 -5.26 27.46
CA GLU A 78 13.66 -5.54 26.02
C GLU A 78 13.52 -4.25 25.18
N GLY A 79 13.04 -3.16 25.78
CA GLY A 79 12.91 -1.86 25.13
C GLY A 79 11.81 -1.80 24.06
N PRO A 80 11.68 -0.65 23.37
CA PRO A 80 10.63 -0.42 22.39
C PRO A 80 10.81 -1.28 21.14
N TRP A 81 9.71 -1.50 20.44
CA TRP A 81 9.68 -2.10 19.11
C TRP A 81 9.40 -1.03 18.05
N MET A 82 8.89 -1.44 16.89
CA MET A 82 8.35 -0.56 15.86
C MET A 82 7.07 0.10 16.36
N ASN A 83 6.92 1.39 16.09
CA ASN A 83 5.66 2.08 16.29
C ASN A 83 4.73 1.87 15.08
N ASP A 84 3.50 2.38 15.18
CA ASP A 84 2.47 2.22 14.13
C ASP A 84 2.91 2.82 12.79
N GLU A 85 3.62 3.96 12.79
CA GLU A 85 4.15 4.60 11.59
C GLU A 85 5.20 3.72 10.89
N GLU A 86 6.14 3.17 11.66
CA GLU A 86 7.19 2.29 11.15
C GLU A 86 6.62 0.96 10.63
N MET A 87 5.65 0.38 11.35
CA MET A 87 4.95 -0.83 10.91
C MET A 87 4.10 -0.56 9.66
N GLY A 88 3.38 0.57 9.63
CA GLY A 88 2.59 1.03 8.50
C GLY A 88 3.44 1.20 7.24
N GLY A 89 4.56 1.91 7.34
CA GLY A 89 5.50 2.07 6.22
C GLY A 89 6.15 0.76 5.78
N THR A 90 6.33 -0.21 6.67
CA THR A 90 6.83 -1.56 6.31
C THR A 90 5.81 -2.31 5.46
N LEU A 91 4.53 -2.26 5.85
CA LEU A 91 3.43 -2.88 5.13
C LEU A 91 3.17 -2.19 3.78
N GLU A 92 3.19 -0.86 3.77
CA GLU A 92 3.04 -0.04 2.57
C GLU A 92 4.13 -0.37 1.55
N ALA A 93 5.40 -0.49 1.96
CA ALA A 93 6.49 -0.79 1.03
C ALA A 93 6.29 -2.13 0.30
N LEU A 94 5.84 -3.18 1.01
CA LEU A 94 5.50 -4.46 0.36
C LEU A 94 4.24 -4.33 -0.50
N ALA A 95 3.26 -3.54 -0.07
CA ALA A 95 2.04 -3.29 -0.84
C ALA A 95 2.34 -2.57 -2.18
N THR A 96 3.20 -1.55 -2.16
CA THR A 96 3.67 -0.82 -3.34
C THR A 96 4.44 -1.74 -4.28
N HIS A 97 5.29 -2.63 -3.76
CA HIS A 97 5.92 -3.66 -4.57
C HIS A 97 4.89 -4.53 -5.30
N TYR A 98 3.90 -5.06 -4.56
CA TYR A 98 2.85 -5.87 -5.17
C TYR A 98 1.98 -5.09 -6.15
N GLU A 99 1.74 -3.81 -5.93
CA GLU A 99 1.01 -2.95 -6.88
C GLU A 99 1.84 -2.71 -8.15
N GLN A 100 3.12 -2.39 -8.02
CA GLN A 100 4.04 -2.18 -9.14
C GLN A 100 4.19 -3.41 -10.04
N PHE A 101 4.09 -4.62 -9.47
CA PHE A 101 4.23 -5.90 -10.18
C PHE A 101 2.90 -6.67 -10.31
N ASP A 102 1.79 -5.94 -10.52
CA ASP A 102 0.46 -6.44 -10.89
C ASP A 102 -0.22 -7.41 -9.90
N SER A 103 0.34 -7.58 -8.71
CA SER A 103 -0.17 -8.42 -7.61
C SER A 103 -1.17 -7.67 -6.72
N HIS A 104 -2.11 -6.96 -7.34
CA HIS A 104 -3.08 -6.06 -6.68
C HIS A 104 -3.91 -6.70 -5.56
N TYR A 105 -4.19 -8.01 -5.68
CA TYR A 105 -4.89 -8.77 -4.65
C TYR A 105 -4.08 -8.88 -3.35
N LEU A 106 -2.75 -9.03 -3.45
CA LEU A 106 -1.84 -9.07 -2.31
C LEU A 106 -1.58 -7.66 -1.75
N ALA A 107 -1.52 -6.64 -2.61
CA ALA A 107 -1.31 -5.25 -2.21
C ALA A 107 -2.44 -4.68 -1.33
N THR A 108 -3.69 -4.97 -1.70
CA THR A 108 -4.89 -4.38 -1.06
C THR A 108 -4.97 -4.61 0.46
N PRO A 109 -4.87 -5.84 0.99
CA PRO A 109 -4.92 -6.05 2.44
C PRO A 109 -3.76 -5.38 3.18
N LEU A 110 -2.59 -5.27 2.56
CA LEU A 110 -1.43 -4.58 3.15
C LEU A 110 -1.67 -3.07 3.24
N PHE A 111 -2.18 -2.42 2.18
CA PHE A 111 -2.55 -1.00 2.25
C PHE A 111 -3.68 -0.74 3.25
N VAL A 112 -4.69 -1.62 3.34
CA VAL A 112 -5.75 -1.51 4.36
C VAL A 112 -5.15 -1.62 5.77
N LYS A 113 -4.20 -2.53 5.99
CA LYS A 113 -3.55 -2.67 7.28
C LYS A 113 -2.66 -1.48 7.62
N ALA A 114 -1.92 -0.94 6.65
CA ALA A 114 -1.15 0.30 6.81
C ALA A 114 -2.06 1.48 7.15
N LEU A 115 -3.24 1.59 6.53
CA LEU A 115 -4.21 2.63 6.82
C LEU A 115 -4.76 2.55 8.25
N GLN A 116 -4.94 1.35 8.80
CA GLN A 116 -5.36 1.17 10.20
C GLN A 116 -4.31 1.66 11.20
N LEU A 117 -3.03 1.69 10.81
CA LEU A 117 -1.91 2.16 11.63
C LEU A 117 -1.65 3.66 11.44
N CYS A 118 -2.28 4.29 10.44
CA CYS A 118 -2.15 5.73 10.25
C CYS A 118 -2.93 6.52 11.31
N PRO A 119 -2.40 7.66 11.76
CA PRO A 119 -3.17 8.61 12.56
C PRO A 119 -4.46 9.01 11.84
N PRO A 120 -5.58 9.18 12.56
CA PRO A 120 -6.89 9.43 11.95
C PRO A 120 -6.97 10.75 11.16
N ASN A 121 -6.13 11.75 11.47
CA ASN A 121 -6.08 13.02 10.74
C ASN A 121 -4.86 13.12 9.81
N SER A 122 -4.33 12.00 9.33
CA SER A 122 -3.15 11.99 8.46
C SER A 122 -3.50 12.17 6.99
N CYS A 123 -2.78 13.08 6.32
CA CYS A 123 -2.82 13.21 4.86
C CYS A 123 -2.32 11.94 4.15
N HIS A 124 -1.42 11.20 4.77
CA HIS A 124 -0.94 9.92 4.24
C HIS A 124 -2.06 8.87 4.13
N GLY A 125 -3.07 8.96 5.01
CA GLY A 125 -4.29 8.15 4.89
C GLY A 125 -5.02 8.36 3.55
N VAL A 126 -4.96 9.58 2.98
CA VAL A 126 -5.53 9.88 1.64
C VAL A 126 -4.78 9.10 0.55
N VAL A 127 -3.46 9.03 0.65
CA VAL A 127 -2.60 8.28 -0.29
C VAL A 127 -2.92 6.79 -0.24
N LEU A 128 -2.98 6.21 0.97
CA LEU A 128 -3.32 4.80 1.15
C LEU A 128 -4.71 4.46 0.62
N MET A 129 -5.71 5.32 0.84
CA MET A 129 -7.06 5.14 0.29
C MET A 129 -7.07 5.17 -1.25
N ASN A 130 -6.23 6.02 -1.87
CA ASN A 130 -6.06 6.03 -3.32
C ASN A 130 -5.42 4.74 -3.83
N ASN A 131 -4.35 4.26 -3.18
CA ASN A 131 -3.70 3.01 -3.55
C ASN A 131 -4.66 1.82 -3.44
N ILE A 132 -5.47 1.76 -2.36
CA ILE A 132 -6.54 0.75 -2.22
C ILE A 132 -7.54 0.85 -3.39
N SER A 133 -7.95 2.06 -3.77
CA SER A 133 -8.88 2.25 -4.89
C SER A 133 -8.30 1.75 -6.21
N THR A 134 -7.03 2.06 -6.50
CA THR A 134 -6.33 1.62 -7.69
C THR A 134 -6.21 0.09 -7.70
N CYS A 135 -5.75 -0.52 -6.61
CA CYS A 135 -5.63 -1.97 -6.54
C CYS A 135 -6.97 -2.67 -6.75
N LEU A 136 -8.06 -2.22 -6.12
CA LEU A 136 -9.38 -2.81 -6.34
C LEU A 136 -9.81 -2.70 -7.80
N ALA A 137 -9.56 -1.56 -8.45
CA ALA A 137 -9.91 -1.38 -9.86
C ALA A 137 -9.03 -2.21 -10.81
N GLN A 138 -7.82 -2.60 -10.42
CA GLN A 138 -6.91 -3.40 -11.25
C GLN A 138 -6.91 -4.90 -10.91
N GLN A 139 -7.51 -5.28 -9.77
CA GLN A 139 -7.71 -6.68 -9.41
C GLN A 139 -8.48 -7.39 -10.52
N THR A 140 -7.81 -8.37 -11.10
CA THR A 140 -8.45 -9.32 -12.01
C THR A 140 -8.96 -10.48 -11.17
N PRO A 141 -10.25 -10.86 -11.27
CA PRO A 141 -10.74 -12.10 -10.70
C PRO A 141 -9.82 -13.24 -11.13
N PRO A 142 -9.29 -14.09 -10.21
CA PRO A 142 -8.59 -15.28 -10.65
C PRO A 142 -9.48 -16.04 -11.64
N SER A 143 -8.94 -16.30 -12.84
CA SER A 143 -9.55 -17.24 -13.76
C SER A 143 -9.78 -18.53 -12.99
N SER A 144 -10.97 -19.12 -13.14
CA SER A 144 -11.47 -20.31 -12.44
C SER A 144 -10.69 -21.61 -12.76
N SER A 145 -9.38 -21.51 -12.89
CA SER A 145 -8.40 -22.54 -13.21
C SER A 145 -7.20 -22.51 -12.26
N ALA A 146 -7.33 -21.92 -11.07
CA ALA A 146 -6.45 -22.27 -9.96
C ALA A 146 -6.91 -23.63 -9.40
N PRO A 147 -6.04 -24.67 -9.34
CA PRO A 147 -6.46 -26.00 -8.94
C PRO A 147 -6.95 -25.97 -7.49
N THR A 148 -8.12 -26.56 -7.26
CA THR A 148 -8.56 -26.99 -5.94
C THR A 148 -7.44 -27.81 -5.31
N LEU A 149 -6.92 -27.41 -4.14
CA LEU A 149 -6.29 -28.30 -3.17
C LEU A 149 -6.07 -27.55 -1.84
N SER A 150 -7.03 -27.68 -0.94
CA SER A 150 -6.72 -28.02 0.44
C SER A 150 -7.97 -28.61 1.09
N SER A 151 -7.91 -29.87 1.50
CA SER A 151 -8.91 -30.57 2.29
C SER A 151 -8.75 -30.32 3.80
N ALA A 152 -8.04 -29.24 4.18
CA ALA A 152 -7.98 -28.77 5.55
C ALA A 152 -9.17 -27.83 5.84
N PRO A 153 -9.82 -27.93 7.01
CA PRO A 153 -10.83 -26.95 7.40
C PRO A 153 -10.12 -25.62 7.62
N THR A 154 -10.35 -24.67 6.73
CA THR A 154 -9.77 -23.32 6.80
C THR A 154 -10.85 -22.38 7.32
N ASP A 155 -10.55 -21.69 8.42
CA ASP A 155 -11.31 -20.54 8.96
C ASP A 155 -11.29 -19.31 8.02
N PHE A 156 -10.88 -19.49 6.76
CA PHE A 156 -10.82 -18.46 5.74
C PHE A 156 -11.71 -18.87 4.57
N PRO A 157 -12.80 -18.11 4.29
CA PRO A 157 -13.64 -18.41 3.14
C PRO A 157 -12.84 -18.15 1.87
N VAL A 158 -12.46 -19.22 1.17
CA VAL A 158 -12.08 -19.19 -0.25
C VAL A 158 -13.36 -18.83 -1.02
N SER A 159 -13.62 -17.53 -1.13
CA SER A 159 -14.83 -16.99 -1.74
C SER A 159 -14.58 -16.64 -3.20
N ASN A 160 -15.53 -17.02 -4.04
CA ASN A 160 -15.61 -16.67 -5.45
C ASN A 160 -15.17 -15.22 -5.70
N SER A 161 -14.26 -15.03 -6.67
CA SER A 161 -13.76 -13.71 -7.05
C SER A 161 -14.90 -12.73 -7.28
N ALA A 162 -14.84 -11.56 -6.64
CA ALA A 162 -15.85 -10.53 -6.77
C ALA A 162 -16.03 -10.12 -8.26
N PRO A 163 -17.27 -9.89 -8.73
CA PRO A 163 -17.50 -9.41 -10.09
C PRO A 163 -16.73 -8.12 -10.36
N ARG A 164 -16.14 -7.99 -11.55
CA ARG A 164 -15.38 -6.80 -11.97
C ARG A 164 -16.11 -5.48 -11.69
N ALA A 165 -17.41 -5.44 -11.96
CA ALA A 165 -18.24 -4.26 -11.70
C ALA A 165 -18.31 -3.88 -10.21
N LEU A 166 -18.37 -4.86 -9.31
CA LEU A 166 -18.36 -4.62 -7.86
C LEU A 166 -17.01 -4.06 -7.40
N LEU A 167 -15.89 -4.58 -7.93
CA LEU A 167 -14.56 -4.08 -7.64
C LEU A 167 -14.38 -2.60 -8.07
N ILE A 168 -14.90 -2.22 -9.24
CA ILE A 168 -14.88 -0.82 -9.70
C ILE A 168 -15.74 0.06 -8.80
N ASP A 169 -16.90 -0.42 -8.35
CA ASP A 169 -17.78 0.33 -7.45
C ASP A 169 -17.13 0.55 -6.07
N GLN A 170 -16.45 -0.47 -5.55
CA GLN A 170 -15.66 -0.38 -4.32
C GLN A 170 -14.47 0.59 -4.49
N ALA A 171 -13.75 0.52 -5.62
CA ALA A 171 -12.68 1.45 -5.93
C ALA A 171 -13.17 2.91 -5.93
N ARG A 172 -14.30 3.19 -6.60
CA ARG A 172 -14.93 4.52 -6.59
C ARG A 172 -15.30 4.97 -5.17
N THR A 173 -15.81 4.05 -4.35
CA THR A 173 -16.13 4.34 -2.95
C THR A 173 -14.89 4.73 -2.15
N TRP A 174 -13.75 4.03 -2.34
CA TRP A 174 -12.49 4.37 -1.68
C TRP A 174 -11.92 5.71 -2.12
N ALA A 175 -11.90 6.01 -3.42
CA ALA A 175 -11.45 7.32 -3.92
C ALA A 175 -12.35 8.47 -3.40
N THR A 176 -13.66 8.23 -3.31
CA THR A 176 -14.60 9.21 -2.72
C THR A 176 -14.33 9.41 -1.22
N ARG A 177 -14.03 8.33 -0.48
CA ARG A 177 -13.63 8.40 0.93
C ARG A 177 -12.31 9.16 1.10
N ALA A 178 -11.34 8.99 0.22
CA ALA A 178 -10.08 9.72 0.24
C ALA A 178 -10.32 11.24 0.18
N LEU A 179 -11.19 11.70 -0.73
CA LEU A 179 -11.58 13.11 -0.83
C LEU A 179 -12.32 13.61 0.42
N ALA A 180 -13.25 12.81 0.96
CA ALA A 180 -13.98 13.15 2.16
C ALA A 180 -13.06 13.24 3.39
N HIS A 181 -12.08 12.34 3.49
CA HIS A 181 -11.05 12.34 4.52
C HIS A 181 -10.18 13.59 4.44
N ALA A 182 -9.65 13.88 3.25
CA ALA A 182 -8.84 15.07 3.00
C ALA A 182 -9.58 16.38 3.33
N ALA A 183 -10.90 16.44 3.14
CA ALA A 183 -11.71 17.61 3.46
C ALA A 183 -11.87 17.86 4.98
N GLN A 184 -11.68 16.83 5.81
CA GLN A 184 -11.76 16.93 7.27
C GLN A 184 -10.43 17.39 7.90
N ILE A 185 -9.31 17.19 7.21
CA ILE A 185 -7.97 17.53 7.69
C ILE A 185 -7.71 19.04 7.49
N LYS A 186 -7.49 19.74 8.60
CA LYS A 186 -7.21 21.18 8.67
C LYS A 186 -5.78 21.43 9.15
N ALA A 187 -5.32 22.67 9.06
CA ALA A 187 -4.06 23.07 9.68
C ALA A 187 -4.10 22.84 11.20
N PRO A 188 -2.98 22.41 11.83
CA PRO A 188 -1.65 22.23 11.24
C PRO A 188 -1.40 20.86 10.58
N ASP A 189 -2.31 19.89 10.71
CA ASP A 189 -2.11 18.50 10.23
C ASP A 189 -2.16 18.38 8.70
N ARG A 190 -2.80 19.34 8.02
CA ARG A 190 -2.87 19.37 6.55
C ARG A 190 -1.51 19.70 5.94
N THR A 191 -0.98 18.77 5.15
CA THR A 191 0.24 18.92 4.35
C THR A 191 -0.08 18.92 2.85
N ASP A 192 0.93 19.22 2.02
CA ASP A 192 0.84 19.15 0.55
C ASP A 192 0.45 17.74 0.05
N GLU A 193 0.71 16.71 0.85
CA GLU A 193 0.31 15.33 0.55
C GLU A 193 -1.22 15.18 0.42
N CYS A 194 -2.00 15.91 1.22
CA CYS A 194 -3.46 15.93 1.06
C CYS A 194 -3.87 16.53 -0.29
N ASP A 195 -3.16 17.57 -0.75
CA ASP A 195 -3.49 18.27 -1.99
C ASP A 195 -3.15 17.40 -3.22
N VAL A 196 -1.99 16.74 -3.20
CA VAL A 196 -1.63 15.71 -4.20
C VAL A 196 -2.61 14.54 -4.15
N GLY A 197 -2.91 14.04 -2.95
CA GLY A 197 -3.88 12.97 -2.73
C GLY A 197 -5.28 13.31 -3.28
N CYS A 198 -5.75 14.55 -3.13
CA CYS A 198 -7.00 15.02 -3.73
C CYS A 198 -6.96 15.01 -5.26
N ALA A 199 -5.86 15.46 -5.87
CA ALA A 199 -5.69 15.45 -7.31
C ALA A 199 -5.69 14.01 -7.87
N VAL A 200 -4.98 13.10 -7.20
CA VAL A 200 -4.93 11.66 -7.56
C VAL A 200 -6.31 11.01 -7.38
N ALA A 201 -6.99 11.23 -6.24
CA ALA A 201 -8.33 10.67 -6.00
C ALA A 201 -9.34 11.13 -7.07
N THR A 202 -9.26 12.40 -7.48
CA THR A 202 -10.12 12.96 -8.53
C THR A 202 -9.81 12.36 -9.89
N HIS A 203 -8.53 12.11 -10.18
CA HIS A 203 -8.12 11.41 -11.41
C HIS A 203 -8.63 9.96 -11.42
N ASN A 204 -8.45 9.22 -10.34
CA ASN A 204 -8.92 7.84 -10.18
C ASN A 204 -10.44 7.73 -10.38
N LEU A 205 -11.22 8.69 -9.87
CA LEU A 205 -12.67 8.74 -10.15
C LEU A 205 -12.98 8.85 -11.64
N GLY A 206 -12.18 9.61 -12.39
CA GLY A 206 -12.26 9.68 -13.86
C GLY A 206 -12.02 8.32 -14.51
N GLU A 207 -10.99 7.59 -14.08
CA GLU A 207 -10.69 6.24 -14.57
C GLU A 207 -11.82 5.26 -14.25
N PHE A 208 -12.38 5.31 -13.05
CA PHE A 208 -13.45 4.39 -12.67
C PHE A 208 -14.77 4.69 -13.39
N PHE A 209 -15.09 5.96 -13.66
CA PHE A 209 -16.22 6.30 -14.52
C PHE A 209 -16.00 5.87 -15.96
N GLU A 210 -14.78 6.01 -16.48
CA GLU A 210 -14.42 5.51 -17.80
C GLU A 210 -14.59 3.99 -17.89
N MET A 211 -14.10 3.23 -16.91
CA MET A 211 -14.30 1.77 -16.83
C MET A 211 -15.78 1.37 -16.72
N GLN A 212 -16.66 2.26 -16.25
CA GLN A 212 -18.11 2.08 -16.19
C GLN A 212 -18.85 2.54 -17.46
N GLY A 213 -18.13 3.05 -18.48
CA GLY A 213 -18.72 3.62 -19.70
C GLY A 213 -19.35 5.00 -19.51
N LYS A 214 -19.23 5.59 -18.31
CA LYS A 214 -19.77 6.91 -17.93
C LYS A 214 -18.86 8.03 -18.43
N THR A 215 -18.87 8.22 -19.73
CA THR A 215 -17.85 9.00 -20.44
C THR A 215 -17.87 10.49 -20.08
N ASP A 216 -19.05 11.05 -19.83
CA ASP A 216 -19.18 12.48 -19.55
C ASP A 216 -18.75 12.78 -18.09
N GLU A 217 -19.12 11.91 -17.14
CA GLU A 217 -18.62 11.99 -15.76
C GLU A 217 -17.11 11.77 -15.68
N ALA A 218 -16.58 10.82 -16.47
CA ALA A 218 -15.14 10.58 -16.55
C ALA A 218 -14.39 11.83 -17.03
N ARG A 219 -14.89 12.47 -18.11
CA ARG A 219 -14.32 13.71 -18.65
C ARG A 219 -14.32 14.81 -17.61
N GLN A 220 -15.45 15.03 -16.94
CA GLN A 220 -15.56 16.03 -15.89
C GLN A 220 -14.51 15.81 -14.81
N LYS A 221 -14.36 14.57 -14.32
CA LYS A 221 -13.37 14.26 -13.28
C LYS A 221 -11.92 14.45 -13.73
N TYR A 222 -11.59 14.09 -14.97
CA TYR A 222 -10.25 14.38 -15.48
C TYR A 222 -9.98 15.89 -15.62
N GLU A 223 -10.96 16.70 -16.03
CA GLU A 223 -10.81 18.15 -16.12
C GLU A 223 -10.64 18.80 -14.73
N GLU A 224 -11.39 18.34 -13.74
CA GLU A 224 -11.24 18.72 -12.34
C GLU A 224 -9.84 18.35 -11.81
N ALA A 225 -9.40 17.10 -12.02
CA ALA A 225 -8.07 16.62 -11.61
C ALA A 225 -6.93 17.42 -12.26
N MET A 226 -7.05 17.75 -13.55
CA MET A 226 -6.08 18.59 -14.25
C MET A 226 -6.02 20.00 -13.64
N THR A 227 -7.17 20.58 -13.28
CA THR A 227 -7.26 21.91 -12.67
C THR A 227 -6.61 21.94 -11.29
N LEU A 228 -6.92 20.94 -10.45
CA LEU A 228 -6.28 20.75 -9.14
C LEU A 228 -4.77 20.60 -9.28
N SER A 229 -4.32 19.70 -10.15
CA SER A 229 -2.90 19.42 -10.38
C SER A 229 -2.13 20.66 -10.85
N LYS A 230 -2.72 21.49 -11.72
CA LYS A 230 -2.11 22.77 -12.14
C LYS A 230 -1.96 23.74 -10.97
N LYS A 231 -2.97 23.86 -10.11
CA LYS A 231 -2.96 24.77 -8.96
C LYS A 231 -1.81 24.44 -7.99
N ILE A 232 -1.53 23.16 -7.80
CA ILE A 232 -0.51 22.66 -6.87
C ILE A 232 0.84 22.35 -7.55
N LYS A 233 0.97 22.67 -8.84
CA LYS A 233 2.18 22.39 -9.67
C LYS A 233 2.57 20.91 -9.73
N PHE A 234 1.60 20.00 -9.63
CA PHE A 234 1.80 18.56 -9.74
C PHE A 234 1.80 18.14 -11.23
N ALA A 235 2.98 18.15 -11.86
CA ALA A 235 3.12 17.95 -13.30
C ALA A 235 2.62 16.57 -13.78
N GLU A 236 2.86 15.52 -13.00
CA GLU A 236 2.40 14.17 -13.31
C GLU A 236 0.87 14.09 -13.36
N GLY A 237 0.17 14.64 -12.36
CA GLY A 237 -1.29 14.69 -12.36
C GLY A 237 -1.87 15.46 -13.54
N VAL A 238 -1.22 16.54 -14.00
CA VAL A 238 -1.61 17.25 -15.24
C VAL A 238 -1.48 16.35 -16.46
N ASN A 239 -0.38 15.60 -16.56
CA ASN A 239 -0.14 14.71 -17.69
C ASN A 239 -1.11 13.52 -17.69
N ASN A 240 -1.32 12.87 -16.56
CA ASN A 240 -2.23 11.71 -16.43
C ASN A 240 -3.67 12.11 -16.77
N ALA A 241 -4.15 13.24 -16.23
CA ALA A 241 -5.48 13.76 -16.56
C ALA A 241 -5.63 14.10 -18.05
N ARG A 242 -4.58 14.68 -18.68
CA ARG A 242 -4.59 14.96 -20.12
C ARG A 242 -4.66 13.68 -20.95
N LEU A 243 -3.93 12.63 -20.56
CA LEU A 243 -3.96 11.32 -21.22
C LEU A 243 -5.35 10.70 -21.12
N GLY A 244 -6.00 10.76 -19.94
CA GLY A 244 -7.39 10.32 -19.76
C GLY A 244 -8.37 11.05 -20.69
N ILE A 245 -8.31 12.39 -20.74
CA ILE A 245 -9.17 13.18 -21.65
C ILE A 245 -8.93 12.82 -23.12
N LYS A 246 -7.67 12.58 -23.51
CA LYS A 246 -7.32 12.17 -24.88
C LYS A 246 -7.94 10.81 -25.21
N ARG A 247 -7.79 9.82 -24.32
CA ARG A 247 -8.34 8.47 -24.49
C ARG A 247 -9.86 8.48 -24.66
N LEU A 248 -10.58 9.29 -23.87
CA LEU A 248 -12.04 9.47 -24.01
C LEU A 248 -12.48 10.12 -25.34
N LYS A 249 -11.59 10.86 -26.02
CA LYS A 249 -11.89 11.42 -27.35
C LYS A 249 -11.67 10.38 -28.44
N GLU A 250 -10.62 9.58 -28.31
CA GLU A 250 -10.29 8.51 -29.26
C GLU A 250 -11.33 7.38 -29.20
N SER A 251 -11.91 7.09 -28.03
CA SER A 251 -12.96 6.07 -27.89
C SER A 251 -14.34 6.48 -28.43
N LYS A 252 -14.54 7.76 -28.79
CA LYS A 252 -15.78 8.27 -29.43
C LYS A 252 -15.66 8.35 -30.97
N ALA A 253 -14.46 8.14 -31.53
CA ALA A 253 -14.19 8.16 -32.97
C ALA A 253 -14.35 6.77 -33.57
#